data_AF-A0AB37XQA9-F1
#
_entry.id   AF-A0AB37XQA9-F1
#
_cell.length_a   1.000
_cell.length_b   1.000
_cell.length_c   1.000
_cell.angle_alpha   90.00
_cell.angle_beta   90.00
_cell.angle_gamma   90.00
#
_symmetry.space_group_name_H-M   'P 1'
#
loop_
_entity.id
_entity.type
_entity.pdbx_description
1 polymer ?
#
loop_
_entity_poly.entity_id
_entity_poly.type
_entity_poly.pdbx_seq_one_letter_code
_entity_poly.pdbx_strand_id
1 'polypeptide(L)' 'METLLCESKVINKNPKYRIIKYDSEYLMIDLASNWIVFFFPFINWLIPKTYVKITKNDYEKLNIVKPV' A
#
# COMPACT_ATOMS: atom_id res chain seq x y z
N MET A 1 -10.99 -18.76 14.17
CA MET A 1 -9.74 -18.18 13.64
C MET A 1 -10.11 -16.88 12.99
N GLU A 2 -9.74 -15.74 13.57
CA GLU A 2 -9.95 -14.43 12.96
C GLU A 2 -9.04 -14.32 11.73
N THR A 3 -9.61 -14.57 10.55
CA THR A 3 -8.95 -14.24 9.29
C THR A 3 -8.92 -12.73 9.17
N LEU A 4 -7.81 -12.10 9.56
CA LEU A 4 -7.51 -10.71 9.17
C LEU A 4 -7.51 -10.67 7.63
N LEU A 5 -8.65 -10.27 7.07
CA LEU A 5 -8.90 -10.23 5.62
C LEU A 5 -7.87 -9.35 4.89
N CYS A 6 -7.32 -8.36 5.58
CA CYS A 6 -6.43 -7.36 5.01
C CYS A 6 -5.46 -6.83 6.07
N GLU A 7 -4.16 -7.01 5.87
CA GLU A 7 -3.11 -6.33 6.65
C GLU A 7 -2.49 -5.22 5.82
N SER A 8 -2.46 -4.00 6.36
CA SER A 8 -1.78 -2.86 5.73
C SER A 8 -0.42 -2.62 6.39
N LYS A 9 0.65 -2.61 5.60
CA LYS A 9 2.04 -2.34 6.02
C LYS A 9 2.60 -1.10 5.33
N VAL A 10 3.35 -0.31 6.08
CA VAL A 10 4.01 0.91 5.59
C VAL A 10 5.46 0.57 5.21
N ILE A 11 5.92 1.10 4.08
CA ILE A 11 7.31 0.95 3.65
C ILE A 11 8.14 2.04 4.34
N ASN A 12 9.30 1.66 4.88
CA ASN A 12 10.15 2.60 5.60
C ASN A 12 10.60 3.76 4.69
N LYS A 13 10.51 4.99 5.20
CA LYS A 13 10.88 6.23 4.50
C LYS A 13 10.19 6.44 3.14
N ASN A 14 9.13 5.70 2.82
CA ASN A 14 8.42 5.83 1.55
C ASN A 14 6.90 5.98 1.77
N PRO A 15 6.42 7.21 2.00
CA PRO A 15 5.00 7.48 2.22
C PRO A 15 4.16 7.36 0.94
N LYS A 16 4.80 7.30 -0.24
CA LYS A 16 4.11 7.19 -1.53
C LYS A 16 3.45 5.83 -1.69
N TYR A 17 4.06 4.77 -1.17
CA TYR A 17 3.60 3.40 -1.38
C TYR A 17 3.21 2.69 -0.09
N ARG A 18 2.15 1.89 -0.16
CA ARG A 18 1.68 1.06 0.95
C ARG A 18 1.47 -0.36 0.49
N ILE A 19 1.78 -1.33 1.33
CA ILE A 19 1.58 -2.74 1.02
C ILE A 19 0.33 -3.23 1.71
N ILE A 20 -0.58 -3.84 0.96
CA ILE A 20 -1.72 -4.58 1.48
C ILE A 20 -1.44 -6.07 1.28
N LYS A 21 -1.47 -6.84 2.35
CA LYS A 21 -1.51 -8.29 2.29
C LYS A 21 -2.97 -8.71 2.36
N TYR A 22 -3.46 -9.33 1.30
CA TYR A 22 -4.80 -9.87 1.22
C TYR A 22 -4.70 -11.37 1.01
N ASP A 23 -5.16 -12.15 1.99
CA ASP A 23 -4.98 -13.60 2.04
C ASP A 23 -3.49 -14.01 1.85
N SER A 24 -3.12 -14.49 0.67
CA SER A 24 -1.79 -14.94 0.28
C SER A 24 -1.08 -14.02 -0.72
N GLU A 25 -1.75 -12.97 -1.21
CA GLU A 25 -1.21 -12.01 -2.16
C GLU A 25 -0.71 -10.73 -1.48
N TYR A 26 0.34 -10.14 -2.07
CA TYR A 26 0.87 -8.84 -1.66
C TYR A 26 0.58 -7.82 -2.76
N LEU A 27 -0.12 -6.75 -2.38
CA LEU A 27 -0.52 -5.65 -3.25
C LEU A 27 0.22 -4.39 -2.83
N MET A 28 0.96 -3.78 -3.74
CA MET A 28 1.59 -2.47 -3.52
C MET A 28 0.70 -1.39 -4.13
N ILE A 29 0.24 -0.46 -3.30
CA ILE A 29 -0.67 0.62 -3.69
C ILE A 29 0.11 1.93 -3.73
N ASP A 30 -0.07 2.68 -4.82
CA ASP A 30 0.41 4.06 -4.91
C ASP A 30 -0.64 5.02 -4.32
N LEU A 31 -0.28 5.65 -3.21
CA LEU A 31 -1.13 6.61 -2.50
C LEU A 31 -1.01 8.02 -3.08
N ALA A 32 0.18 8.42 -3.53
CA ALA A 32 0.50 9.78 -3.94
C ALA A 32 0.54 9.97 -5.47
N SER A 33 -0.01 9.00 -6.22
CA SER A 33 0.00 8.99 -7.68
C SER A 33 -0.65 10.22 -8.33
N ASN A 34 -1.53 10.93 -7.63
CA ASN A 34 -2.20 12.12 -8.17
C ASN A 34 -1.97 13.37 -7.32
N TRP A 35 -1.12 14.27 -7.82
CA TRP A 35 -0.83 15.59 -7.24
C TRP A 35 -2.06 16.46 -6.99
N ILE A 36 -3.14 16.27 -7.77
CA ILE A 36 -4.42 17.00 -7.63
C ILE A 36 -5.05 16.79 -6.24
N VAL A 37 -4.79 15.64 -5.61
CA VAL A 37 -5.31 15.32 -4.27
C VAL A 37 -4.78 16.28 -3.20
N PHE A 38 -3.58 16.86 -3.38
CA PHE A 38 -3.04 17.85 -2.45
C PHE A 38 -3.83 19.16 -2.46
N PHE A 39 -4.43 19.51 -3.59
CA PHE A 39 -5.23 20.73 -3.72
C PHE A 39 -6.70 20.51 -3.35
N PHE A 40 -7.22 19.30 -3.61
CA PHE A 40 -8.61 18.97 -3.35
C PHE A 40 -8.71 17.59 -2.67
N PRO A 41 -8.76 17.55 -1.32
CA PRO A 41 -8.71 16.29 -0.56
C PRO A 41 -9.90 15.36 -0.87
N PHE A 42 -11.06 15.91 -1.26
CA PHE A 42 -12.26 15.14 -1.60
C PHE A 42 -12.13 14.32 -2.89
N ILE A 43 -11.30 14.78 -3.84
CA ILE A 43 -11.11 14.09 -5.14
C ILE A 43 -10.38 12.75 -4.92
N ASN A 44 -9.66 12.59 -3.81
CA ASN A 44 -9.00 11.34 -3.44
C ASN A 44 -9.94 10.13 -3.45
N TRP A 45 -11.23 10.32 -3.14
CA TRP A 45 -12.22 9.25 -3.10
C TRP A 45 -12.74 8.85 -4.49
N LEU A 46 -12.73 9.79 -5.44
CA LEU A 46 -13.21 9.56 -6.82
C LEU A 46 -12.15 8.94 -7.74
N ILE A 47 -10.86 9.04 -7.39
CA ILE A 47 -9.76 8.55 -8.23
C ILE A 47 -9.46 7.09 -7.88
N PRO A 48 -9.54 6.16 -8.84
CA PRO A 48 -9.15 4.77 -8.60
C PRO A 48 -7.65 4.71 -8.26
N LYS A 49 -7.32 4.00 -7.17
CA LYS A 49 -5.93 3.80 -6.77
C LYS A 49 -5.29 2.72 -7.61
N THR A 50 -4.14 3.03 -8.19
CA THR A 50 -3.33 2.06 -8.90
C THR A 50 -2.68 1.11 -7.91
N TYR A 51 -2.80 -0.19 -8.18
CA TYR A 51 -2.15 -1.24 -7.41
C TYR A 51 -1.31 -2.13 -8.32
N VAL A 52 -0.25 -2.69 -7.77
CA VAL A 52 0.63 -3.65 -8.43
C VAL A 52 0.72 -4.89 -7.55
N LYS A 53 0.52 -6.07 -8.13
CA LYS A 53 0.77 -7.33 -7.43
C LYS A 53 2.29 -7.54 -7.34
N ILE A 54 2.78 -7.73 -6.12
CA ILE A 54 4.19 -8.01 -5.85
C ILE A 54 4.35 -9.45 -5.38
N THR A 55 5.45 -10.09 -5.73
CA THR A 55 5.75 -11.43 -5.25
C THR A 55 6.26 -11.40 -3.82
N LYS A 56 6.21 -12.53 -3.12
CA LYS A 56 6.77 -12.66 -1.77
C LYS A 56 8.27 -12.32 -1.74
N ASN A 57 9.02 -12.69 -2.79
CA ASN A 57 10.44 -12.40 -2.90
C ASN A 57 10.70 -10.88 -3.01
N ASP A 58 9.86 -10.16 -3.76
CA ASP A 58 9.97 -8.70 -3.86
C ASP A 58 9.57 -8.03 -2.55
N TYR A 59 8.55 -8.55 -1.87
CA TYR A 59 8.17 -8.12 -0.53
C TYR A 59 9.31 -8.26 0.49
N GLU A 60 10.05 -9.37 0.48
CA GLU A 60 11.18 -9.60 1.40
C GLU A 60 12.37 -8.67 1.11
N LYS A 61 12.55 -8.25 -0.14
CA LYS A 61 13.56 -7.23 -0.52
C LYS A 61 13.16 -5.82 -0.12
N LEU A 62 11.86 -5.55 0.09
CA LEU A 62 11.41 -4.26 0.59
C LEU A 62 11.80 -4.12 2.06
N ASN A 63 12.49 -3.03 2.40
CA ASN A 63 12.83 -2.67 3.78
C ASN A 63 11.57 -2.26 4.56
N ILE A 64 10.74 -3.23 4.90
CA ILE A 64 9.51 -3.05 5.67
C ILE A 64 9.93 -3.03 7.13
N VAL A 65 9.95 -1.85 7.73
CA VAL A 65 10.21 -1.69 9.16
C VAL A 65 9.03 -2.31 9.89
N LYS A 66 9.31 -3.34 10.71
CA LYS A 66 8.35 -3.78 11.72
C LYS A 66 8.16 -2.61 12.68
N PRO A 67 6.92 -2.14 12.92
CA PRO A 67 6.70 -1.19 13.99
C PRO A 67 7.20 -1.81 15.30
N VAL A 68 8.02 -1.06 16.04
CA VAL A 68 8.54 -1.43 17.37
C VAL A 68 7.41 -1.31 18.39
#